data_AF-A0A656GKI6-F1
#
_entry.id   AF-A0A656GKI6-F1
#
_cell.length_a   1.000
_cell.length_b   1.000
_cell.length_c   1.000
_cell.angle_alpha   90.00
_cell.angle_beta   90.00
_cell.angle_gamma   90.00
#
_symmetry.space_group_name_H-M   'P 1'
#
loop_
_entity.id
_entity.type
_entity.pdbx_description
1 polymer ?
#
loop_
_entity_poly.entity_id
_entity_poly.type
_entity_poly.pdbx_seq_one_letter_code
_entity_poly.pdbx_strand_id
1 'polypeptide(L)'
;MVHSVVGTAANVADVTQVDQLLHGEETYVSGDAGYTGVEKRAEHQDRQMIWSIAARPSSYKKHAKKSLIGRMRRKIEYAKAQVRAKVEHPFRVIKRQFGYT
;
A
#
# COMPACT_ATOMS: atom_id res chain seq x y z
N MET A 1 -10.04 -9.69 10.08
CA MET A 1 -10.60 -10.60 9.07
C MET A 1 -9.94 -10.28 7.74
N VAL A 2 -9.48 -11.28 6.99
CA VAL A 2 -8.99 -11.10 5.61
C VAL A 2 -10.10 -11.57 4.68
N HIS A 3 -10.46 -10.76 3.68
CA HIS A 3 -11.60 -11.02 2.80
C HIS A 3 -11.18 -11.72 1.51
N SER A 4 -10.03 -11.33 0.94
CA SER A 4 -9.50 -11.87 -0.31
C SER A 4 -7.98 -11.94 -0.27
N VAL A 5 -7.41 -12.95 -0.94
CA VAL A 5 -5.97 -13.11 -1.13
C VAL A 5 -5.73 -13.48 -2.59
N VAL A 6 -4.89 -12.72 -3.28
CA VAL A 6 -4.49 -12.98 -4.67
C VAL A 6 -2.98 -13.22 -4.70
N GLY A 7 -2.56 -14.35 -5.23
CA GLY A 7 -1.15 -14.70 -5.45
C GLY A 7 -0.79 -14.56 -6.92
N THR A 8 0.25 -13.78 -7.22
CA THR A 8 0.74 -13.57 -8.58
C THR A 8 2.17 -14.06 -8.76
N ALA A 9 2.57 -14.26 -10.02
CA ALA A 9 3.98 -14.45 -10.35
C ALA A 9 4.78 -13.18 -10.02
N ALA A 10 6.06 -13.34 -9.65
CA ALA A 10 6.92 -12.25 -9.18
C ALA A 10 7.17 -11.12 -10.21
N ASN A 11 6.90 -11.37 -11.49
CA ASN A 11 7.02 -10.37 -12.56
C ASN A 11 5.75 -9.51 -12.73
N VAL A 12 4.64 -9.87 -12.06
CA VAL A 12 3.38 -9.12 -12.13
C VAL A 12 3.43 -8.03 -11.07
N ALA A 13 3.23 -6.77 -11.50
CA ALA A 13 3.21 -5.64 -10.58
C ALA A 13 1.95 -5.68 -9.70
N ASP A 14 2.10 -5.53 -8.38
CA ASP A 14 1.00 -5.57 -7.40
C ASP A 14 -0.14 -4.60 -7.75
N VAL A 15 0.22 -3.45 -8.31
CA VAL A 15 -0.71 -2.41 -8.78
C VAL A 15 -1.72 -2.88 -9.84
N THR A 16 -1.51 -4.05 -10.45
CA THR A 16 -2.44 -4.66 -11.42
C THR A 16 -3.58 -5.44 -10.77
N GLN A 17 -3.44 -5.85 -9.52
CA GLN A 17 -4.42 -6.69 -8.85
C GLN A 17 -5.43 -5.89 -8.03
N VAL A 18 -5.20 -4.58 -7.85
CA VAL A 18 -6.02 -3.73 -6.99
C VAL A 18 -7.48 -3.69 -7.41
N ASP A 19 -7.76 -3.68 -8.71
CA ASP A 19 -9.11 -3.72 -9.25
C ASP A 19 -9.93 -4.92 -8.75
N GLN A 20 -9.29 -6.09 -8.67
CA GLN A 20 -9.92 -7.34 -8.23
C GLN A 20 -10.13 -7.39 -6.71
N LEU A 21 -9.44 -6.54 -5.95
CA LEU A 21 -9.50 -6.51 -4.49
C LEU A 21 -10.55 -5.52 -3.95
N LEU A 22 -11.12 -4.68 -4.81
CA LEU A 22 -12.05 -3.63 -4.43
C LEU A 22 -13.46 -4.03 -4.84
N HIS A 23 -14.41 -3.76 -3.95
CA HIS A 23 -15.82 -4.12 -4.12
C HIS A 23 -16.70 -2.93 -4.54
N GLY A 24 -16.14 -1.72 -4.58
CA GLY A 24 -16.80 -0.50 -5.06
C GLY A 24 -17.41 0.35 -3.94
N GLU A 25 -17.44 -0.16 -2.71
CA GLU A 25 -17.91 0.57 -1.53
C GLU A 25 -16.77 1.25 -0.74
N GLU A 26 -15.51 1.00 -1.14
CA GLU A 26 -14.34 1.53 -0.45
C GLU A 26 -14.18 3.04 -0.66
N THR A 27 -14.03 3.78 0.42
CA THR A 27 -13.72 5.22 0.41
C THR A 27 -12.25 5.53 0.68
N TYR A 28 -11.49 4.55 1.16
CA TYR A 28 -10.09 4.68 1.53
C TYR A 28 -9.33 3.37 1.30
N VAL A 29 -8.20 3.45 0.60
CA VAL A 29 -7.29 2.33 0.36
C VAL A 29 -5.90 2.69 0.85
N SER A 30 -5.30 1.81 1.65
CA SER A 30 -3.91 1.95 2.11
C SER A 30 -3.06 0.85 1.50
N GLY A 31 -1.93 1.23 0.89
CA GLY A 31 -1.00 0.30 0.24
C GLY A 31 0.45 0.66 0.53
N ASP A 32 1.36 -0.30 0.33
CA ASP A 32 2.80 -0.01 0.38
C ASP A 32 3.32 0.54 -0.95
N ALA A 33 4.62 0.83 -1.03
CA ALA A 33 5.24 1.45 -2.19
C ALA A 33 5.19 0.61 -3.49
N GLY A 34 4.83 -0.68 -3.42
CA GLY A 34 4.56 -1.53 -4.59
C GLY A 34 3.32 -1.07 -5.39
N TYR A 35 2.39 -0.39 -4.72
CA TYR A 35 1.15 0.13 -5.31
C TYR A 35 1.26 1.58 -5.81
N THR A 36 2.47 2.10 -5.97
CA THR A 36 2.68 3.49 -6.44
C THR A 36 2.06 3.69 -7.82
N GLY A 37 1.22 4.72 -7.98
CA GLY A 37 0.59 5.08 -9.25
C GLY A 37 -0.72 4.35 -9.54
N VAL A 38 -1.25 3.59 -8.57
CA VAL A 38 -2.57 2.95 -8.65
C VAL A 38 -3.66 3.94 -9.04
N GLU A 39 -3.61 5.14 -8.49
CA GLU A 39 -4.60 6.20 -8.69
C GLU A 39 -4.67 6.71 -10.13
N LYS A 40 -3.62 6.47 -10.93
CA LYS A 40 -3.49 6.96 -12.30
C LYS A 40 -3.95 5.95 -13.34
N ARG A 41 -4.23 4.72 -12.94
CA ARG A 41 -4.58 3.67 -13.88
C ARG A 41 -6.01 3.84 -14.39
N ALA A 42 -6.23 3.39 -15.63
CA ALA A 42 -7.53 3.50 -16.31
C ALA A 42 -8.67 2.83 -15.50
N GLU A 43 -8.38 1.72 -14.82
CA GLU A 43 -9.38 0.99 -14.02
C GLU A 43 -9.88 1.77 -12.78
N HIS A 44 -9.22 2.89 -12.45
CA HIS A 44 -9.43 3.65 -11.22
C HIS A 44 -9.75 5.13 -11.43
N GLN A 45 -9.81 5.60 -12.69
CA GLN A 45 -10.04 7.03 -13.00
C GLN A 45 -11.38 7.55 -12.49
N ASP A 46 -12.42 6.71 -12.52
CA ASP A 46 -13.78 7.08 -12.11
C ASP A 46 -14.04 6.84 -10.60
N ARG A 47 -13.04 6.36 -9.84
CA ARG A 47 -13.22 6.02 -8.43
C ARG A 47 -12.97 7.24 -7.55
N GLN A 48 -14.01 7.66 -6.83
CA GLN A 48 -13.93 8.73 -5.84
C GLN A 48 -13.51 8.19 -4.47
N MET A 49 -12.22 7.88 -4.31
CA MET A 49 -11.69 7.41 -3.03
C MET A 49 -10.27 7.87 -2.73
N ILE A 50 -9.89 7.77 -1.45
CA ILE A 50 -8.58 8.22 -0.97
C ILE A 50 -7.55 7.11 -1.11
N TRP A 51 -6.54 7.35 -1.94
CA TRP A 51 -5.38 6.49 -2.11
C TRP A 51 -4.25 6.88 -1.15
N SER A 52 -3.99 6.06 -0.14
CA SER A 52 -2.95 6.26 0.86
C SER A 52 -1.80 5.28 0.63
N ILE A 53 -1.00 5.57 -0.39
CA ILE A 53 0.15 4.74 -0.77
C ILE A 53 1.41 5.22 -0.02
N ALA A 54 2.15 4.28 0.58
CA ALA A 54 3.41 4.58 1.25
C ALA A 54 4.43 5.08 0.22
N ALA A 55 5.04 6.23 0.46
CA ALA A 55 5.96 6.80 -0.51
C ALA A 55 7.40 6.35 -0.24
N ARG A 56 8.16 6.14 -1.32
CA ARG A 56 9.52 5.59 -1.28
C ARG A 56 10.49 6.52 -0.55
N PRO A 57 11.44 6.00 0.26
CA PRO A 57 12.45 6.81 0.95
C PRO A 57 13.24 7.74 0.02
N SER A 58 13.49 7.31 -1.21
CA SER A 58 14.19 8.08 -2.24
C SER A 58 13.45 9.35 -2.68
N SER A 59 12.11 9.33 -2.66
CA SER A 59 11.27 10.48 -3.02
C SER A 59 11.49 11.68 -2.10
N TYR A 60 12.03 11.47 -0.90
CA TYR A 60 12.21 12.50 0.11
C TYR A 60 13.62 13.09 0.16
N LYS A 61 14.57 12.60 -0.66
CA LYS A 61 15.96 13.10 -0.67
C LYS A 61 16.05 14.62 -0.92
N LYS A 62 15.04 15.19 -1.58
CA LYS A 62 14.97 16.63 -1.93
C LYS A 62 14.59 17.55 -0.76
N HIS A 63 14.13 17.02 0.37
CA HIS A 63 13.76 17.83 1.54
C HIS A 63 14.76 17.62 2.69
N ALA A 64 15.32 18.71 3.22
CA ALA A 64 16.24 18.65 4.34
C ALA A 64 15.62 17.88 5.51
N LYS A 65 16.33 16.85 6.03
CA LYS A 65 15.86 15.95 7.10
C LYS A 65 15.31 16.67 8.36
N LYS A 66 15.71 17.92 8.58
CA LYS A 66 15.34 18.76 9.73
C LYS A 66 14.19 19.74 9.45
N SER A 67 13.67 19.83 8.22
CA SER A 67 12.56 20.75 7.93
C SER A 67 11.27 20.30 8.62
N LEU A 68 10.42 21.27 8.98
CA LEU A 68 9.13 21.02 9.61
C LEU A 68 8.23 20.13 8.73
N ILE A 69 8.28 20.34 7.42
CA ILE A 69 7.61 19.52 6.40
C ILE A 69 8.14 18.08 6.41
N GLY A 70 9.46 17.89 6.52
CA GLY A 70 10.07 16.56 6.58
C GLY A 70 9.67 15.77 7.83
N ARG A 71 9.56 16.43 8.99
CA ARG A 71 9.08 15.81 10.24
C ARG A 71 7.62 15.40 10.16
N MET A 72 6.76 16.27 9.62
CA MET A 72 5.32 15.99 9.50
C MET A 72 5.07 14.82 8.55
N ARG A 73 5.75 14.80 7.40
CA ARG A 73 5.66 13.67 6.45
C ARG A 73 6.12 12.35 7.06
N ARG A 74 7.20 12.36 7.86
CA ARG A 74 7.65 11.14 8.57
C ARG A 74 6.59 10.60 9.52
N LYS A 75 5.86 11.47 10.23
CA LYS A 75 4.75 11.04 11.09
C LYS A 75 3.63 10.38 10.28
N ILE A 76 3.30 10.91 9.12
CA ILE A 76 2.31 10.33 8.20
C ILE A 76 2.76 8.94 7.75
N GLU A 77 4.00 8.80 7.26
CA GLU A 77 4.51 7.50 6.81
C GLU A 77 4.65 6.50 7.97
N TYR A 78 4.96 6.96 9.18
CA TYR A 78 4.94 6.12 10.38
C TYR A 78 3.52 5.62 10.69
N ALA A 79 2.50 6.47 10.59
CA ALA A 79 1.11 6.07 10.77
C ALA A 79 0.67 5.03 9.72
N LYS A 80 1.04 5.22 8.45
CA LYS A 80 0.81 4.21 7.39
C LYS A 80 1.49 2.89 7.71
N ALA A 81 2.73 2.91 8.19
CA ALA A 81 3.46 1.71 8.61
C ALA A 81 2.81 1.00 9.81
N GLN A 82 2.26 1.74 10.78
CA GLN A 82 1.49 1.17 11.89
C GLN A 82 0.22 0.46 11.41
N VAL A 83 -0.48 1.02 10.41
CA VAL A 83 -1.62 0.34 9.78
C VAL A 83 -1.16 -0.94 9.08
N ARG A 84 -0.05 -0.90 8.35
CA ARG A 84 0.53 -2.09 7.70
C ARG A 84 0.89 -3.19 8.71
N ALA A 85 1.49 -2.83 9.84
CA ALA A 85 1.88 -3.80 10.86
C ALA A 85 0.69 -4.64 11.37
N LYS A 86 -0.54 -4.10 11.36
CA LYS A 86 -1.74 -4.84 11.74
C LYS A 86 -2.10 -5.97 10.76
N VAL A 87 -1.79 -5.79 9.47
CA VAL A 87 -2.06 -6.81 8.44
C VAL A 87 -0.91 -7.80 8.26
N GLU A 88 0.28 -7.51 8.79
CA GLU A 88 1.44 -8.41 8.71
C GLU A 88 1.19 -9.76 9.39
N HIS A 89 0.39 -9.81 10.45
CA HIS A 89 0.09 -11.06 11.14
C HIS A 89 -0.64 -12.07 10.23
N PRO A 90 -1.76 -11.73 9.58
CA PRO A 90 -2.37 -12.58 8.56
C PRO A 90 -1.43 -12.98 7.42
N PHE A 91 -0.62 -12.06 6.89
CA PHE A 91 0.34 -12.38 5.84
C PHE A 91 1.37 -13.43 6.28
N ARG A 92 1.87 -13.32 7.52
CA ARG A 92 2.80 -14.30 8.08
C ARG A 92 2.15 -15.67 8.23
N VAL A 93 0.89 -15.74 8.66
CA VAL A 93 0.16 -17.01 8.77
C VAL A 93 0.04 -17.68 7.40
N ILE A 94 -0.39 -16.92 6.38
CA ILE A 94 -0.52 -17.43 5.01
C ILE A 94 0.84 -17.89 4.46
N LYS A 95 1.89 -17.07 4.56
CA LYS A 95 3.24 -17.43 4.08
C LYS A 95 3.75 -18.73 4.69
N ARG A 96 3.55 -18.92 6.00
CA ARG A 96 3.95 -20.14 6.71
C ARG A 96 3.15 -21.36 6.29
N GLN A 97 1.85 -21.22 6.02
CA GLN A 97 1.03 -22.33 5.50
C GLN A 97 1.54 -22.82 4.14
N PHE A 98 2.09 -21.92 3.32
CA PHE A 98 2.71 -22.26 2.03
C PHE A 98 4.20 -22.59 2.12
N GLY A 99 4.76 -22.77 3.32
CA GLY A 99 6.16 -23.20 3.51
C GLY A 99 7.20 -22.09 3.33
N TYR A 100 6.80 -20.82 3.25
CA TYR A 100 7.71 -19.68 3.19
C TYR A 100 8.01 -19.14 4.61
N THR A 101 9.29 -18.90 4.90
CA THR A 101 9.78 -18.43 6.21
C THR A 101 9.81 -16.92 6.35
#